data_AF-A0A8T3WYA8-F1
#
_entry.id   AF-A0A8T3WYA8-F1
#
_cell.length_a   1.000
_cell.length_b   1.000
_cell.length_c   1.000
_cell.angle_alpha   90.00
_cell.angle_beta   90.00
_cell.angle_gamma   90.00
#
_symmetry.space_group_name_H-M   'P 1'
#
loop_
_entity.id
_entity.type
_entity.pdbx_description
1 polymer ?
#
loop_
_entity_poly.entity_id
_entity_poly.type
_entity_poly.pdbx_seq_one_letter_code
_entity_poly.pdbx_strand_id
1 'polypeptide(L)' 'MLLLQCPKCKNRMKYQSKDSFLSGKKKRCVYCGFHIMVNMAIIKKI' A
#
# COMPACT_ATOMS: atom_id res chain seq x y z
N MET A 1 -10.69 -3.42 5.64
CA MET A 1 -10.15 -2.39 4.69
C MET A 1 -8.64 -2.39 4.85
N LEU A 2 -7.84 -2.37 3.79
CA LEU A 2 -6.39 -2.55 3.93
C LEU A 2 -5.69 -1.20 4.14
N LEU A 3 -4.76 -1.14 5.09
CA LEU A 3 -3.88 0.03 5.25
C LEU A 3 -2.50 -0.34 4.73
N LEU A 4 -2.03 0.44 3.75
CA LEU A 4 -0.67 0.36 3.24
C LEU A 4 0.18 1.43 3.92
N GLN A 5 1.32 1.06 4.48
CA GLN A 5 2.28 2.01 5.03
C GLN A 5 3.37 2.33 4.01
N CYS A 6 3.65 3.62 3.80
CA CYS A 6 4.77 4.05 2.96
C CYS A 6 6.09 3.81 3.68
N PRO A 7 7.08 3.10 3.10
CA PRO A 7 8.41 2.94 3.71
C PRO A 7 9.18 4.27 3.75
N LYS A 8 8.97 5.16 2.77
CA LYS A 8 9.66 6.46 2.70
C LYS A 8 9.15 7.48 3.73
N CYS A 9 7.86 7.82 3.69
CA CYS A 9 7.28 8.86 4.55
C CYS A 9 6.51 8.32 5.76
N LYS A 10 6.47 7.00 5.97
CA LYS A 10 5.79 6.29 7.08
C LYS A 10 4.28 6.55 7.20
N ASN A 11 3.69 7.36 6.32
CA ASN A 11 2.25 7.61 6.26
C ASN A 11 1.48 6.35 5.87
N ARG A 12 0.29 6.23 6.44
CA ARG A 12 -0.65 5.15 6.17
C ARG A 12 -1.67 5.63 5.14
N MET A 13 -1.91 4.82 4.13
CA MET A 13 -2.86 5.11 3.06
C MET A 13 -3.94 4.04 3.07
N LYS A 14 -5.18 4.47 2.88
CA LYS A 14 -6.27 3.53 2.61
C LYS A 14 -6.01 2.86 1.27
N TYR A 15 -5.98 1.54 1.31
CA TYR A 15 -5.93 0.70 0.13
C TYR A 15 -7.28 0.00 0.01
N GLN A 16 -8.10 0.48 -0.91
CA GLN A 16 -9.30 -0.21 -1.36
C GLN A 16 -8.94 -0.99 -2.63
N SER A 17 -8.71 -2.29 -2.47
CA SER A 17 -8.62 -3.24 -3.56
C SER A 17 -10.02 -3.78 -3.79
N LYS A 18 -10.52 -3.76 -5.03
CA LYS A 18 -11.68 -4.58 -5.40
C LYS A 18 -11.30 -6.07 -5.48
N ASP A 19 -10.02 -6.36 -5.79
CA ASP A 19 -9.47 -7.70 -5.92
C ASP A 19 -8.68 -8.15 -4.69
N SER A 20 -8.84 -9.42 -4.32
CA SER A 20 -8.09 -10.08 -3.24
C SER A 20 -6.58 -10.24 -3.53
N PHE A 21 -6.15 -10.11 -4.80
CA PHE A 21 -4.75 -10.24 -5.22
C PHE A 21 -4.05 -8.88 -5.32
N LEU A 22 -3.23 -8.60 -4.32
CA LEU A 22 -2.58 -7.31 -4.10
C LEU A 22 -1.07 -7.33 -4.26
N SER A 23 -0.46 -8.50 -4.11
CA SER A 23 0.97 -8.68 -4.25
C SER A 23 1.39 -8.41 -5.70
N GLY A 24 2.40 -7.55 -5.87
CA GLY A 24 3.02 -7.23 -7.16
C GLY A 24 2.53 -5.95 -7.83
N LYS A 25 1.44 -5.32 -7.36
CA LYS A 25 0.98 -4.04 -7.93
C LYS A 25 1.86 -2.88 -7.44
N LYS A 26 2.35 -2.04 -8.34
CA LYS A 26 3.03 -0.79 -7.99
C LYS A 26 1.98 0.27 -7.64
N LYS A 27 2.10 0.90 -6.47
CA LYS A 27 1.26 2.01 -6.02
C LYS A 27 2.11 3.22 -5.67
N ARG A 28 1.66 4.39 -6.11
CA ARG A 28 2.26 5.67 -5.74
C ARG A 28 1.72 6.15 -4.40
N CYS A 29 2.61 6.59 -3.52
CA CYS A 29 2.24 7.23 -2.27
C CYS A 29 1.61 8.59 -2.55
N VAL A 30 0.42 8.83 -2.00
CA VAL A 30 -0.32 10.10 -2.16
C VAL A 30 0.41 11.27 -1.49
N TYR A 31 1.18 11.01 -0.43
CA TYR A 31 1.89 12.03 0.34
C TYR A 31 3.27 12.41 -0.24
N CYS A 32 4.15 11.44 -0.48
CA CYS A 32 5.53 11.70 -0.90
C CYS A 32 5.81 11.35 -2.37
N GLY A 33 4.80 10.90 -3.12
CA GLY A 33 4.95 10.50 -4.53
C GLY A 33 5.78 9.24 -4.75
N PHE A 34 6.27 8.58 -3.70
CA PHE A 34 7.13 7.40 -3.79
C PHE A 34 6.39 6.18 -4.36
N HIS A 35 7.03 5.45 -5.28
CA HIS A 35 6.46 4.24 -5.86
C HIS A 35 6.81 3.02 -4.99
N ILE A 36 5.78 2.36 -4.47
CA ILE A 36 5.90 1.19 -3.61
C ILE A 36 5.33 -0.01 -4.34
N MET A 37 6.08 -1.10 -4.32
CA MET A 37 5.53 -2.39 -4.70
C MET A 37 4.71 -2.91 -3.53
N VAL A 38 3.40 -3.08 -3.75
CA VAL A 38 2.51 -3.66 -2.75
C VAL A 38 2.85 -5.13 -2.64
N ASN A 39 3.34 -5.55 -1.48
CA ASN A 39 3.59 -6.95 -1.16
C ASN A 39 2.78 -7.32 0.08
N MET A 40 2.40 -8.59 0.22
CA MET A 40 1.65 -9.11 1.37
C MET A 40 2.27 -8.74 2.72
N ALA A 41 3.60 -8.62 2.78
CA ALA A 41 4.33 -8.20 3.98
C ALA A 41 4.03 -6.76 4.46
N ILE A 42 3.57 -5.87 3.56
CA ILE A 42 3.32 -4.45 3.85
C ILE A 42 1.82 -4.17 4.06
N ILE A 43 0.98 -5.19 3.83
CA ILE A 43 -0.47 -5.11 3.97
C ILE A 43 -0.83 -5.58 5.38
N LYS A 44 -1.22 -4.64 6.25
CA LYS A 44 -1.93 -5.00 7.49
C LYS A 44 -3.42 -5.13 7.17
N LYS A 45 -3.94 -6.36 7.28
CA LYS A 45 -5.39 -6.60 7.40
C LYS A 45 -5.84 -6.05 8.76
N ILE A 46 -6.75 -5.09 8.73
CA ILE A 46 -7.58 -4.68 9.87
C ILE A 46 -9.00 -5.15 9.54
#